data_AF-A0A059B748-F1
#
_entry.id   AF-A0A059B748-F1
#
_cell.length_a   1.000
_cell.length_b   1.000
_cell.length_c   1.000
_cell.angle_alpha   90.00
_cell.angle_beta   90.00
_cell.angle_gamma   90.00
#
_symmetry.space_group_name_H-M   'P 1'
#
loop_
_entity.id
_entity.type
_entity.pdbx_description
1 polymer ?
#
loop_
_entity_poly.entity_id
_entity_poly.type
_entity_poly.pdbx_seq_one_letter_code
_entity_poly.pdbx_strand_id
1 'polypeptide(L)'
;MKPQREGGGNNIYGDDVRETLLRLQREGSEEDAAYILMQRIFPSISPTTLIRDGICYKDHAMSELGVYGAYVRKKENVIVNEQCGYLMRTKISSSHEGGVAGGFAVLDSLYLT
;
A
#
# COMPACT_ATOMS: atom_id res chain seq x y z
N MET A 1 -4.24 5.25 9.39
CA MET A 1 -3.36 4.96 10.55
C MET A 1 -2.77 3.58 10.36
N LYS A 2 -1.49 3.38 10.69
CA LYS A 2 -0.78 2.12 10.40
C LYS A 2 -0.19 1.51 11.68
N PRO A 3 -0.48 0.24 12.00
CA PRO A 3 0.24 -0.49 13.05
C PRO A 3 1.59 -1.01 12.55
N GLN A 4 2.41 -1.54 13.46
CA GLN A 4 3.68 -2.23 13.13
C GLN A 4 3.45 -3.64 12.55
N ARG A 5 2.84 -3.72 11.34
CA ARG A 5 2.53 -4.97 10.64
C ARG A 5 2.81 -4.87 9.14
N GLU A 6 3.09 -6.01 8.52
CA GLU A 6 3.41 -6.15 7.09
C GLU A 6 2.35 -6.99 6.33
N GLY A 7 2.38 -6.96 5.00
CA GLY A 7 1.57 -7.85 4.15
C GLY A 7 0.18 -7.32 3.74
N GLY A 8 -0.18 -6.10 4.15
CA GLY A 8 -1.49 -5.49 3.86
C GLY A 8 -2.60 -5.96 4.79
N GLY A 9 -3.76 -5.30 4.75
CA GLY A 9 -4.95 -5.64 5.55
C GLY A 9 -4.99 -5.10 6.97
N ASN A 10 -3.97 -4.36 7.41
CA ASN A 10 -3.82 -3.95 8.82
C ASN A 10 -4.10 -2.46 9.08
N ASN A 11 -4.24 -1.67 8.01
CA ASN A 11 -4.38 -0.23 8.14
C ASN A 11 -5.80 0.15 8.53
N ILE A 12 -5.93 1.25 9.27
CA ILE A 12 -7.19 1.81 9.71
C ILE A 12 -7.48 3.07 8.89
N TYR A 13 -8.70 3.22 8.38
CA TYR A 13 -9.09 4.29 7.45
C TYR A 13 -10.38 4.98 7.92
N GLY A 14 -10.64 6.19 7.38
CA GLY A 14 -11.91 6.89 7.56
C GLY A 14 -12.33 7.05 9.03
N ASP A 15 -13.59 6.76 9.30
CA ASP A 15 -14.20 6.90 10.63
C ASP A 15 -13.55 5.99 11.68
N ASP A 16 -13.03 4.82 11.27
CA ASP A 16 -12.34 3.90 12.19
C ASP A 16 -11.07 4.53 12.77
N VAL A 17 -10.41 5.45 12.04
CA VAL A 17 -9.27 6.20 12.58
C VAL A 17 -9.73 7.08 13.74
N ARG A 18 -10.85 7.79 13.56
CA ARG A 18 -11.42 8.66 14.59
C ARG A 18 -11.79 7.85 15.83
N GLU A 19 -12.53 6.75 15.66
CA GLU A 19 -12.95 5.90 16.77
C GLU A 19 -11.76 5.27 17.51
N THR A 20 -10.74 4.82 16.76
CA THR A 20 -9.53 4.25 17.38
C THR A 20 -8.74 5.30 18.16
N LEU A 21 -8.58 6.51 17.64
CA LEU A 21 -7.88 7.59 18.36
C LEU A 21 -8.64 8.00 19.63
N LEU A 22 -9.96 8.11 19.58
CA LEU A 22 -10.79 8.42 20.76
C LEU A 22 -10.75 7.31 21.81
N ARG A 23 -10.60 6.05 21.40
CA ARG A 23 -10.38 4.93 22.33
C ARG A 23 -9.01 5.04 23.00
N LEU A 24 -7.94 5.20 22.23
CA LEU A 24 -6.56 5.28 22.74
C LEU A 24 -6.38 6.44 23.74
N GLN A 25 -7.01 7.60 23.48
CA GLN A 25 -6.98 8.74 24.41
C GLN A 25 -7.67 8.46 25.75
N ARG A 26 -8.74 7.68 25.76
CA ARG A 26 -9.51 7.38 26.99
C ARG A 26 -8.81 6.37 27.88
N GLU A 27 -8.12 5.40 27.28
CA GLU A 27 -7.46 4.32 28.00
C GLU A 27 -6.20 4.79 28.74
N GLY A 28 -5.65 5.96 28.38
CA GLY A 28 -4.52 6.58 29.08
C GLY A 28 -3.24 5.72 29.09
N SER A 29 -3.18 4.72 28.21
CA SER A 29 -2.07 3.78 28.03
C SER A 29 -1.11 4.30 26.96
N GLU A 30 0.09 3.70 26.89
CA GLU A 30 1.09 3.96 25.83
C GLU A 30 0.80 3.12 24.56
N GLU A 31 -0.43 2.65 24.36
CA GLU A 31 -0.79 1.82 23.19
C GLU A 31 -0.73 2.60 21.86
N ASP A 32 -0.82 3.93 21.91
CA ASP A 32 -0.71 4.79 20.74
C ASP A 32 0.66 4.71 20.05
N ALA A 33 1.71 4.39 20.80
CA ALA A 33 3.06 4.14 20.28
C ALA A 33 3.12 2.96 19.28
N ALA A 34 2.11 2.08 19.25
CA ALA A 34 2.02 1.01 18.28
C ALA A 34 1.63 1.49 16.87
N TYR A 35 1.23 2.76 16.71
CA TYR A 35 0.69 3.29 15.46
C TYR A 35 1.43 4.53 14.96
N ILE A 36 1.38 4.72 13.64
CA ILE A 36 1.72 5.99 13.01
C ILE A 36 0.53 6.58 12.23
N LEU A 37 0.43 7.91 12.25
CA LEU A 37 -0.43 8.65 11.33
C LEU A 37 0.35 8.99 10.06
N MET A 38 -0.29 8.78 8.92
CA MET A 38 0.28 9.07 7.61
C MET A 38 -0.77 9.80 6.79
N GLN A 39 -0.35 10.87 6.11
CA GLN A 39 -1.20 11.59 5.16
C GLN A 39 -1.68 10.63 4.07
N ARG A 40 -2.99 10.60 3.82
CA ARG A 40 -3.56 9.80 2.74
C ARG A 40 -3.24 10.46 1.39
N ILE A 41 -2.70 9.67 0.47
CA ILE A 41 -2.39 10.09 -0.90
C ILE A 41 -3.61 9.80 -1.79
N PHE A 42 -3.98 10.75 -2.64
CA PHE A 42 -5.08 10.64 -3.59
C PHE A 42 -4.55 10.82 -5.02
N PRO A 43 -4.07 9.74 -5.66
CA PRO A 43 -3.56 9.80 -7.03
C PRO A 43 -4.69 9.99 -8.05
N SER A 44 -4.33 10.36 -9.29
CA SER A 44 -5.26 10.38 -10.41
C SER A 44 -5.84 8.98 -10.66
N ILE A 45 -7.12 8.94 -11.01
CA ILE A 45 -7.89 7.73 -11.23
C ILE A 45 -8.17 7.60 -12.73
N SER A 46 -8.03 6.40 -13.27
CA SER A 46 -8.25 6.12 -14.70
C SER A 46 -9.20 4.94 -14.92
N PRO A 47 -10.01 4.96 -16.00
CA PRO A 47 -10.78 3.81 -16.42
C PRO A 47 -9.84 2.64 -16.73
N THR A 48 -10.04 1.52 -16.06
CA THR A 48 -9.15 0.35 -16.11
C THR A 48 -9.96 -0.92 -16.27
N THR A 49 -9.42 -1.86 -17.03
CA THR A 49 -9.97 -3.22 -17.16
C THR A 49 -9.17 -4.15 -16.25
N LEU A 50 -9.81 -4.72 -15.24
CA LEU A 50 -9.21 -5.65 -14.28
C LEU A 50 -9.66 -7.07 -14.61
N ILE A 51 -8.74 -8.03 -14.59
CA ILE A 51 -9.05 -9.45 -14.83
C ILE A 51 -8.67 -10.26 -13.59
N ARG A 52 -9.62 -11.08 -13.11
CA ARG A 52 -9.41 -12.02 -12.01
C ARG A 52 -10.24 -13.27 -12.21
N ASP A 53 -9.64 -14.44 -12.01
CA ASP A 53 -10.31 -15.74 -12.16
C ASP A 53 -11.04 -15.90 -13.50
N GLY A 54 -10.46 -15.34 -14.56
CA GLY A 54 -11.05 -15.33 -15.92
C GLY A 54 -12.19 -14.33 -16.11
N ILE A 55 -12.57 -13.58 -15.07
CA ILE A 55 -13.64 -12.57 -15.12
C ILE A 55 -13.04 -11.18 -15.29
N CYS A 56 -13.61 -10.43 -16.23
CA CYS A 56 -13.22 -9.08 -16.58
C CYS A 56 -14.19 -8.06 -15.96
N TYR A 57 -13.64 -7.06 -15.29
CA TYR A 57 -14.37 -5.95 -14.68
C TYR A 57 -13.80 -4.62 -15.20
N LYS A 58 -14.66 -3.66 -15.51
CA LYS A 58 -14.25 -2.30 -15.88
C LYS A 58 -14.65 -1.35 -14.77
N ASP A 59 -13.68 -0.63 -14.23
CA ASP A 59 -13.91 0.36 -13.18
C ASP A 59 -12.82 1.44 -13.19
N HIS A 60 -12.98 2.45 -12.36
CA HIS A 60 -12.03 3.49 -12.08
C HIS A 60 -11.01 3.02 -11.03
N ALA A 61 -9.75 2.93 -11.44
CA ALA A 61 -8.67 2.39 -10.62
C ALA A 61 -7.54 3.41 -10.44
N MET A 62 -6.72 3.14 -9.43
CA MET A 62 -5.48 3.86 -9.16
C MET A 62 -4.34 2.88 -8.97
N SER A 63 -3.13 3.34 -9.27
CA SER A 63 -1.93 2.51 -9.28
C SER A 63 -0.93 2.94 -8.21
N GLU A 64 -0.19 1.96 -7.70
CA GLU A 64 0.90 2.10 -6.76
C GLU A 64 2.17 1.50 -7.40
N LEU A 65 3.17 2.35 -7.62
CA LEU A 65 4.45 1.95 -8.19
C LEU A 65 5.44 1.55 -7.09
N GLY A 66 5.89 0.29 -7.14
CA GLY A 66 7.01 -0.20 -6.37
C GLY A 66 8.29 -0.24 -7.22
N VAL A 67 9.41 0.19 -6.66
CA VAL A 67 10.74 0.10 -7.27
C VAL A 67 11.59 -0.84 -6.42
N TYR A 68 12.12 -1.90 -7.03
CA TYR A 68 12.97 -2.85 -6.33
C TYR A 68 14.39 -2.31 -6.23
N GLY A 69 15.04 -2.54 -5.09
CA GLY A 69 16.46 -2.27 -4.88
C GLY A 69 17.17 -3.48 -4.29
N ALA A 70 18.39 -3.74 -4.76
CA ALA A 70 19.28 -4.73 -4.18
C ALA A 70 20.49 -4.04 -3.56
N TYR A 71 20.80 -4.40 -2.32
CA TYR A 71 21.91 -3.83 -1.58
C TYR A 71 22.74 -4.90 -0.88
N VAL A 72 24.06 -4.88 -1.08
CA VAL A 72 25.02 -5.80 -0.46
C VAL A 72 26.22 -4.98 0.03
N ARG A 73 26.57 -5.12 1.31
CA ARG A 73 27.78 -4.50 1.89
C ARG A 73 28.59 -5.49 2.72
N LYS A 74 29.89 -5.24 2.83
CA LYS A 74 30.81 -5.92 3.75
C LYS A 74 31.59 -4.89 4.54
N LYS A 75 31.32 -4.77 5.86
CA LYS A 75 31.79 -3.63 6.67
C LYS A 75 31.47 -2.32 5.95
N GLU A 76 32.39 -1.38 5.81
CA GLU A 76 32.18 -0.11 5.10
C GLU A 76 32.18 -0.23 3.57
N ASN A 77 32.52 -1.39 2.99
CA ASN A 77 32.55 -1.54 1.55
C ASN A 77 31.17 -1.92 1.00
N VAL A 78 30.57 -1.03 0.21
CA VAL A 78 29.34 -1.31 -0.55
C VAL A 78 29.72 -2.09 -1.82
N ILE A 79 29.14 -3.27 -1.99
CA ILE A 79 29.43 -4.19 -3.11
C ILE A 79 28.35 -4.08 -4.19
N VAL A 80 27.08 -3.95 -3.77
CA VAL A 80 25.92 -3.76 -4.66
C VAL A 80 25.03 -2.69 -4.05
N ASN A 81 24.56 -1.75 -4.86
CA ASN A 81 23.54 -0.77 -4.51
C ASN A 81 22.81 -0.36 -5.79
N GLU A 82 21.90 -1.20 -6.25
CA GLU A 82 21.31 -1.10 -7.59
C GLU A 82 19.79 -1.08 -7.51
N GLN A 83 19.17 -0.41 -8.49
CA GLN A 83 17.74 -0.52 -8.77
C GLN A 83 17.50 -1.75 -9.66
N CYS A 84 16.56 -2.61 -9.29
CA CYS A 84 16.42 -3.96 -9.85
C CYS A 84 15.03 -4.24 -10.44
N GLY A 85 14.50 -3.27 -11.18
CA GLY A 85 13.17 -3.34 -11.79
C GLY A 85 12.07 -2.70 -10.95
N TYR A 86 10.81 -2.96 -11.34
CA TYR A 86 9.63 -2.35 -10.74
C TYR A 86 8.47 -3.33 -10.67
N LEU A 87 7.47 -2.98 -9.88
CA LEU A 87 6.17 -3.64 -9.81
C LEU A 87 5.09 -2.57 -9.78
N MET A 88 4.18 -2.57 -10.75
CA MET A 88 2.98 -1.77 -10.68
C MET A 88 1.85 -2.62 -10.11
N ARG A 89 1.15 -2.09 -9.10
CA ARG A 89 -0.08 -2.68 -8.55
C ARG A 89 -1.21 -1.73 -8.79
N THR A 90 -2.35 -2.22 -9.26
CA THR A 90 -3.52 -1.40 -9.54
C THR A 90 -4.73 -1.93 -8.77
N LYS A 91 -5.50 -1.03 -8.16
CA LYS A 91 -6.70 -1.36 -7.40
C LYS A 91 -7.83 -0.40 -7.72
N ILE A 92 -9.07 -0.85 -7.54
CA ILE A 92 -10.24 0.02 -7.66
C ILE A 92 -10.13 1.18 -6.66
N SER A 93 -10.58 2.36 -7.08
CA SER A 93 -10.41 3.60 -6.31
C SER A 93 -11.14 3.61 -4.96
N SER A 94 -12.22 2.83 -4.85
CA SER A 94 -13.00 2.63 -3.63
C SER A 94 -12.32 1.72 -2.60
N SER A 95 -11.31 0.93 -3.00
CA SER A 95 -10.66 -0.04 -2.10
C SER A 95 -9.61 0.62 -1.21
N HIS A 96 -9.71 0.37 0.09
CA HIS A 96 -8.69 0.77 1.05
C HIS A 96 -7.43 -0.10 0.98
N GLU A 97 -7.58 -1.39 0.68
CA GLU A 97 -6.48 -2.34 0.66
C GLU A 97 -5.86 -2.51 -0.74
N GLY A 98 -4.57 -2.85 -0.80
CA GLY A 98 -3.78 -2.90 -2.05
C GLY A 98 -2.91 -4.14 -2.23
N GLY A 99 -3.08 -5.17 -1.40
CA GLY A 99 -2.34 -6.41 -1.52
C GLY A 99 -2.82 -7.26 -2.70
N VAL A 100 -1.92 -7.67 -3.59
CA VAL A 100 -2.24 -8.62 -4.67
C VAL A 100 -2.55 -9.99 -4.10
N ALA A 101 -1.69 -10.49 -3.20
CA ALA A 101 -1.89 -11.79 -2.54
C ALA A 101 -3.16 -11.83 -1.67
N GLY A 102 -3.55 -10.69 -1.08
CA GLY A 102 -4.80 -10.55 -0.33
C GLY A 102 -6.05 -10.39 -1.22
N GLY A 103 -5.90 -10.36 -2.55
CA GLY A 103 -7.02 -10.21 -3.46
C GLY A 103 -7.58 -8.78 -3.53
N PHE A 104 -6.84 -7.75 -3.15
CA PHE A 104 -7.34 -6.36 -3.21
C PHE A 104 -6.84 -5.57 -4.43
N ALA A 105 -5.74 -6.02 -5.04
CA ALA A 105 -5.15 -5.42 -6.22
C ALA A 105 -4.90 -6.45 -7.32
N VAL A 106 -4.57 -5.96 -8.51
CA VAL A 106 -4.05 -6.74 -9.64
C VAL A 106 -2.65 -6.25 -10.02
N LEU A 107 -1.91 -7.08 -10.74
CA LEU A 107 -0.65 -6.70 -11.35
C LEU A 107 -0.90 -5.84 -12.59
N ASP A 108 -0.02 -4.88 -12.81
CA ASP A 108 -0.11 -3.95 -13.92
C ASP A 108 1.29 -3.63 -14.50
N SER A 109 1.33 -2.80 -15.54
CA SER A 109 2.53 -2.28 -16.17
C SER A 109 2.50 -0.76 -16.26
N LEU A 110 3.65 -0.14 -16.51
CA LEU A 110 3.75 1.31 -16.71
C LEU A 110 3.55 1.65 -18.18
N TYR A 111 2.74 2.67 -18.44
CA TYR A 111 2.72 3.37 -19.72
C TYR A 111 3.35 4.75 -19.52
N LEU A 112 4.53 4.98 -20.11
CA LEU A 112 5.24 6.25 -20.00
C LEU A 112 4.61 7.26 -20.97
N THR A 113 4.18 8.40 -20.44
CA THR A 113 3.51 9.49 -21.17
C THR A 113 4.38 10.73 -21.25
#